data_AF-A0A9P4KAH8-F1
#
_entry.id   AF-A0A9P4KAH8-F1
#
_cell.length_a   1.000
_cell.length_b   1.000
_cell.length_c   1.000
_cell.angle_alpha   90.00
_cell.angle_beta   90.00
_cell.angle_gamma   90.00
#
_symmetry.space_group_name_H-M   'P 1'
#
loop_
_entity.id
_entity.type
_entity.pdbx_description
1 polymer ?
#
loop_
_entity_poly.entity_id
_entity_poly.type
_entity_poly.pdbx_seq_one_letter_code
_entity_poly.pdbx_strand_id
1 'polypeptide(L)'
;MAEEEAAHHLLNVLEERELDVDLDKILAAFEDEDKKRDVASWVNEYLNEDTLLTKEELELYQTLKRKGVLHQYENDEEPIRPILDHELLSAIDSLQSSTAAIEEQCKFLEAQRDALMALKALDKPNLSVEHMRNERRRRENQEKARLDVAVDDVSATITDQLADTQREVDAEKASLRAYVTERLASDDKILTALPGIVSKIVSEPKASEDERSVDQWCKAIISFRTAEIKKRVDTVYLTSLDNATSEDLSNMPKVELLERKEALQAELETLNSEIASVAEMVVEHELRRPINELKERKERERILARSAWLKYVLTTLEYMGKRLDTVGERAKDVEEFQQALAHISQAASQRIENPRLETSSPARRRATSAPKPAFTPAMRLKPTKPLDLPPGLADALRHAGISSNQDSLEALQETLITAQLERERKLQDHYASASSSTHESLAVRLGKADIDLRAILDALYSHTPFRQVNLTNPKSEDEIKRTEKEIERANTDVLEAEGNEISLNDPKVRDFIARYGTKK
;
A
#
# COMPACT_ATOMS: atom_id res chain seq x y z
N MET A 1 47.25 -64.49 -37.22
CA MET A 1 46.04 -63.98 -37.88
C MET A 1 46.40 -62.65 -38.55
N ALA A 2 46.02 -61.48 -38.01
CA ALA A 2 46.27 -60.17 -38.65
C ALA A 2 47.76 -59.87 -38.98
N GLU A 3 48.70 -60.36 -38.17
CA GLU A 3 50.15 -60.18 -38.41
C GLU A 3 50.68 -61.03 -39.59
N GLU A 4 50.12 -62.22 -39.78
CA GLU A 4 50.49 -63.13 -40.89
C GLU A 4 49.82 -62.64 -42.19
N GLU A 5 48.58 -62.16 -42.10
CA GLU A 5 47.87 -61.49 -43.19
C GLU A 5 48.64 -60.25 -43.68
N ALA A 6 49.20 -59.43 -42.78
CA ALA A 6 50.03 -58.28 -43.15
C ALA A 6 51.35 -58.68 -43.85
N ALA A 7 51.99 -59.77 -43.41
CA ALA A 7 53.18 -60.30 -44.07
C ALA A 7 52.87 -60.85 -45.47
N HIS A 8 51.77 -61.59 -45.62
CA HIS A 8 51.31 -62.09 -46.92
C HIS A 8 50.86 -60.97 -47.86
N HIS A 9 50.21 -59.92 -47.35
CA HIS A 9 49.83 -58.75 -48.13
C HIS A 9 51.06 -58.00 -48.67
N LEU A 10 52.08 -57.78 -47.83
CA LEU A 10 53.34 -57.17 -48.26
C LEU A 10 54.06 -58.04 -49.31
N LEU A 11 54.11 -59.37 -49.12
CA LEU A 11 54.75 -60.29 -50.06
C LEU A 11 54.03 -60.31 -51.42
N ASN A 12 52.69 -60.39 -51.44
CA ASN A 12 51.90 -60.30 -52.68
C ASN A 12 52.19 -58.99 -53.42
N VAL A 13 52.19 -57.86 -52.71
CA VAL A 13 52.45 -56.53 -53.30
C VAL A 13 53.87 -56.42 -53.90
N LEU A 14 54.85 -57.11 -53.33
CA LEU A 14 56.23 -57.14 -53.85
C LEU A 14 56.37 -58.10 -55.04
N GLU A 15 55.74 -59.27 -55.00
CA GLU A 15 55.74 -60.27 -56.07
C GLU A 15 55.02 -59.75 -57.32
N GLU A 16 53.86 -59.11 -57.17
CA GLU A 16 53.11 -58.50 -58.28
C GLU A 16 53.92 -57.43 -59.06
N ARG A 17 54.88 -56.78 -58.39
CA ARG A 17 55.68 -55.65 -58.91
C ARG A 17 57.06 -56.02 -59.41
N GLU A 18 57.44 -57.30 -59.36
CA GLU A 18 58.74 -57.81 -59.85
C GLU A 18 59.95 -57.07 -59.24
N LEU A 19 59.86 -56.73 -57.95
CA LEU A 19 60.93 -56.08 -57.20
C LEU A 19 61.91 -57.11 -56.64
N ASP A 20 63.14 -57.12 -57.17
CA ASP A 20 64.19 -58.07 -56.80
C ASP A 20 64.74 -57.78 -55.39
N VAL A 21 64.15 -58.42 -54.37
CA VAL A 21 64.45 -58.25 -52.94
C VAL A 21 64.59 -59.61 -52.28
N ASP A 22 65.62 -59.79 -51.44
CA ASP A 22 65.86 -61.04 -50.70
C ASP A 22 64.68 -61.39 -49.78
N LEU A 23 63.85 -62.35 -50.20
CA LEU A 23 62.66 -62.82 -49.48
C LEU A 23 62.99 -63.25 -48.03
N ASP A 24 64.13 -63.92 -47.85
CA ASP A 24 64.65 -64.37 -46.55
C ASP A 24 64.87 -63.22 -45.55
N LYS A 25 65.20 -62.01 -46.01
CA LYS A 25 65.39 -60.84 -45.14
C LYS A 25 64.07 -60.22 -44.69
N ILE A 26 63.03 -60.31 -45.52
CA ILE A 26 61.69 -59.83 -45.17
C ILE A 26 61.07 -60.77 -44.15
N LEU A 27 61.17 -62.09 -44.39
CA LEU A 27 60.71 -63.10 -43.43
C LEU A 27 61.45 -62.97 -42.09
N ALA A 28 62.78 -62.81 -42.09
CA ALA A 28 63.55 -62.57 -40.87
C ALA A 28 63.15 -61.27 -40.13
N ALA A 29 62.61 -60.26 -40.82
CA ALA A 29 62.11 -59.04 -40.19
C ALA A 29 60.71 -59.21 -39.54
N PHE A 30 59.94 -60.21 -39.95
CA PHE A 30 58.68 -60.62 -39.30
C PHE A 30 58.86 -61.72 -38.24
N GLU A 31 60.00 -62.42 -38.22
CA GLU A 31 60.41 -63.32 -37.13
C GLU A 31 60.94 -62.56 -35.89
N ASP A 32 61.34 -61.30 -36.05
CA ASP A 32 61.87 -60.45 -34.98
C ASP A 32 60.72 -59.76 -34.21
N GLU A 33 60.30 -60.36 -33.09
CA GLU A 33 59.08 -60.01 -32.32
C GLU A 33 58.92 -58.50 -32.03
N ASP A 34 60.02 -57.79 -31.75
CA ASP A 34 59.98 -56.34 -31.45
C ASP A 34 59.61 -55.49 -32.68
N LYS A 35 59.93 -55.92 -33.90
CA LYS A 35 59.68 -55.16 -35.15
C LYS A 35 58.38 -55.58 -35.83
N LYS A 36 57.98 -56.84 -35.65
CA LYS A 36 56.81 -57.47 -36.27
C LYS A 36 55.53 -56.64 -36.11
N ARG A 37 55.30 -56.07 -34.93
CA ARG A 37 54.11 -55.27 -34.61
C ARG A 37 54.09 -53.93 -35.34
N ASP A 38 55.21 -53.21 -35.31
CA ASP A 38 55.34 -51.88 -35.93
C ASP A 38 55.22 -52.00 -37.46
N VAL A 39 55.84 -53.03 -38.05
CA VAL A 39 55.72 -53.33 -39.49
C VAL A 39 54.27 -53.70 -39.85
N ALA A 40 53.57 -54.49 -39.03
CA ALA A 40 52.16 -54.82 -39.29
C ALA A 40 51.23 -53.60 -39.17
N SER A 41 51.49 -52.63 -38.27
CA SER A 41 50.76 -51.36 -38.25
C SER A 41 51.09 -50.50 -39.47
N TRP A 42 52.36 -50.43 -39.88
CA TRP A 42 52.79 -49.67 -41.05
C TRP A 42 52.17 -50.21 -42.35
N VAL A 43 52.10 -51.53 -42.52
CA VAL A 43 51.41 -52.15 -43.67
C VAL A 43 49.92 -51.78 -43.69
N ASN A 44 49.22 -51.83 -42.56
CA ASN A 44 47.80 -51.47 -42.50
C ASN A 44 47.52 -49.97 -42.60
N GLU A 45 48.49 -49.10 -42.31
CA GLU A 45 48.35 -47.64 -42.46
C GLU A 45 48.69 -47.17 -43.89
N TYR A 46 49.69 -47.77 -44.53
CA TYR A 46 50.27 -47.28 -45.79
C TYR A 46 50.09 -48.20 -47.02
N LEU A 47 49.68 -49.46 -46.89
CA LEU A 47 49.40 -50.37 -48.02
C LEU A 47 47.90 -50.72 -48.13
N ASN A 48 47.07 -49.70 -48.34
CA ASN A 48 45.64 -49.85 -48.64
C ASN A 48 45.36 -49.61 -50.13
N GLU A 49 44.16 -49.97 -50.60
CA GLU A 49 43.72 -49.73 -51.98
C GLU A 49 43.82 -48.24 -52.37
N ASP A 50 43.58 -47.33 -51.41
CA ASP A 50 43.68 -45.87 -51.58
C ASP A 50 45.11 -45.34 -51.72
N THR A 51 46.15 -46.12 -51.37
CA THR A 51 47.55 -45.65 -51.29
C THR A 51 48.51 -46.37 -52.23
N LEU A 52 48.05 -47.37 -52.99
CA LEU A 52 48.90 -48.32 -53.69
C LEU A 52 48.55 -48.43 -55.19
N LEU A 53 49.28 -47.74 -56.08
CA LEU A 53 49.08 -47.80 -57.54
C LEU A 53 49.10 -49.25 -58.05
N THR A 54 48.08 -49.67 -58.78
CA THR A 54 47.93 -51.03 -59.34
C THR A 54 49.00 -51.36 -60.40
N LYS A 55 49.15 -52.64 -60.78
CA LYS A 55 50.17 -53.07 -61.77
C LYS A 55 50.00 -52.37 -63.12
N GLU A 56 48.76 -52.22 -63.58
CA GLU A 56 48.44 -51.52 -64.83
C GLU A 56 48.83 -50.03 -64.78
N GLU A 57 48.56 -49.35 -63.66
CA GLU A 57 48.95 -47.95 -63.45
C GLU A 57 50.48 -47.77 -63.35
N LEU A 58 51.19 -48.74 -62.77
CA LEU A 58 52.65 -48.73 -62.66
C LEU A 58 53.32 -48.97 -64.01
N GLU A 59 52.81 -49.89 -64.83
CA GLU A 59 53.26 -50.07 -66.22
C GLU A 59 52.93 -48.84 -67.09
N LEU A 60 51.77 -48.22 -66.89
CA LEU A 60 51.40 -46.97 -67.55
C LEU A 60 52.36 -45.83 -67.16
N TYR A 61 52.66 -45.66 -65.88
CA TYR A 61 53.61 -44.67 -65.38
C TYR A 61 55.03 -44.91 -65.94
N GLN A 62 55.51 -46.15 -65.97
CA GLN A 62 56.81 -46.48 -66.54
C GLN A 62 56.88 -46.25 -68.06
N THR A 63 55.80 -46.56 -68.81
CA THR A 63 55.76 -46.33 -70.25
C THR A 63 55.63 -44.85 -70.61
N LEU A 64 54.92 -44.05 -69.81
CA LEU A 64 54.89 -42.59 -69.91
C LEU A 64 56.24 -41.95 -69.60
N LYS A 65 56.93 -42.42 -68.55
CA LYS A 65 58.30 -42.00 -68.20
C LYS A 65 59.30 -42.34 -69.33
N ARG A 66 59.23 -43.55 -69.90
CA ARG A 66 60.11 -44.01 -71.00
C ARG A 66 59.85 -43.28 -72.32
N LYS A 67 58.64 -42.74 -72.54
CA LYS A 67 58.29 -41.89 -73.68
C LYS A 67 58.59 -40.39 -73.46
N GLY A 68 59.06 -40.00 -72.27
CA GLY A 68 59.43 -38.61 -71.95
C GLY A 68 58.24 -37.65 -71.74
N VAL A 69 57.01 -38.18 -71.64
CA VAL A 69 55.76 -37.39 -71.57
C VAL A 69 55.45 -36.92 -70.14
N LEU A 70 56.16 -37.43 -69.12
CA LEU A 70 55.89 -37.12 -67.71
C LEU A 70 55.85 -35.62 -67.37
N HIS A 71 56.74 -34.82 -67.98
CA HIS A 71 56.80 -33.36 -67.77
C HIS A 71 55.59 -32.60 -68.35
N GLN A 72 54.74 -33.26 -69.15
CA GLN A 72 53.46 -32.71 -69.64
C GLN A 72 52.30 -32.97 -68.68
N TYR A 73 52.53 -33.71 -67.59
CA TYR A 73 51.57 -33.99 -66.51
C TYR A 73 52.00 -33.44 -65.14
N GLU A 74 53.24 -32.96 -65.01
CA GLU A 74 53.69 -32.15 -63.86
C GLU A 74 53.25 -30.68 -63.93
N ASN A 75 52.62 -30.26 -65.02
CA ASN A 75 51.99 -28.94 -65.15
C ASN A 75 50.47 -29.13 -65.26
N ASP A 76 49.73 -28.36 -64.47
CA ASP A 76 48.26 -28.42 -64.36
C ASP A 76 47.56 -28.10 -65.70
N GLU A 77 47.29 -29.09 -66.54
CA GLU A 77 46.18 -29.10 -67.50
C GLU A 77 45.93 -30.54 -68.02
N GLU A 78 44.65 -30.94 -68.10
CA GLU A 78 44.23 -32.34 -68.23
C GLU A 78 44.57 -32.98 -69.60
N PRO A 79 44.97 -34.26 -69.67
CA PRO A 79 45.08 -34.99 -70.94
C PRO A 79 43.74 -35.14 -71.65
N ILE A 80 43.52 -34.34 -72.70
CA ILE A 80 42.36 -34.51 -73.57
C ILE A 80 42.52 -35.78 -74.41
N ARG A 81 41.92 -36.87 -73.91
CA ARG A 81 41.70 -38.14 -74.64
C ARG A 81 40.83 -37.89 -75.89
N PRO A 82 41.08 -38.54 -77.03
CA PRO A 82 40.12 -38.56 -78.13
C PRO A 82 38.84 -39.29 -77.70
N ILE A 83 37.73 -38.55 -77.67
CA ILE A 83 36.45 -38.98 -77.08
C ILE A 83 35.84 -40.14 -77.90
N LEU A 84 35.51 -41.25 -77.23
CA LEU A 84 34.77 -42.37 -77.79
C LEU A 84 33.25 -42.12 -77.78
N ASP A 85 32.49 -42.72 -78.70
CA ASP A 85 31.03 -42.54 -78.79
C ASP A 85 30.27 -42.91 -77.49
N HIS A 86 30.76 -43.89 -76.72
CA HIS A 86 30.16 -44.22 -75.42
C HIS A 86 30.47 -43.17 -74.34
N GLU A 87 31.61 -42.47 -74.44
CA GLU A 87 31.94 -41.33 -73.58
C GLU A 87 31.12 -40.11 -73.98
N LEU A 88 30.84 -39.90 -75.28
CA LEU A 88 29.88 -38.90 -75.74
C LEU A 88 28.48 -39.16 -75.21
N LEU A 89 27.99 -40.41 -75.28
CA LEU A 89 26.67 -40.77 -74.72
C LEU A 89 26.65 -40.60 -73.20
N SER A 90 27.67 -41.09 -72.48
CA SER A 90 27.77 -40.91 -71.02
C SER A 90 27.91 -39.44 -70.62
N ALA A 91 28.57 -38.60 -71.43
CA ALA A 91 28.67 -37.17 -71.20
C ALA A 91 27.35 -36.46 -71.51
N ILE A 92 26.58 -36.89 -72.51
CA ILE A 92 25.23 -36.40 -72.80
C ILE A 92 24.29 -36.76 -71.64
N ASP A 93 24.30 -38.01 -71.17
CA ASP A 93 23.46 -38.45 -70.05
C ASP A 93 23.85 -37.73 -68.75
N SER A 94 25.15 -37.56 -68.49
CA SER A 94 25.66 -36.76 -67.35
C SER A 94 25.30 -35.28 -67.48
N LEU A 95 25.35 -34.70 -68.68
CA LEU A 95 24.95 -33.32 -68.92
C LEU A 95 23.43 -33.15 -68.76
N GLN A 96 22.62 -34.10 -69.21
CA GLN A 96 21.17 -34.10 -69.02
C GLN A 96 20.81 -34.26 -67.54
N SER A 97 21.46 -35.18 -66.81
CA SER A 97 21.29 -35.32 -65.36
C SER A 97 21.71 -34.06 -64.60
N SER A 98 22.82 -33.43 -65.00
CA SER A 98 23.28 -32.15 -64.43
C SER A 98 22.31 -31.01 -64.76
N THR A 99 21.82 -30.94 -65.99
CA THR A 99 20.81 -29.93 -66.41
C THR A 99 19.50 -30.12 -65.64
N ALA A 100 19.04 -31.35 -65.45
CA ALA A 100 17.86 -31.66 -64.64
C ALA A 100 18.07 -31.26 -63.17
N ALA A 101 19.23 -31.55 -62.58
CA ALA A 101 19.57 -31.12 -61.22
C ALA A 101 19.65 -29.59 -61.08
N ILE A 102 20.21 -28.89 -62.08
CA ILE A 102 20.23 -27.41 -62.14
C ILE A 102 18.81 -26.86 -62.28
N GLU A 103 17.95 -27.47 -63.10
CA GLU A 103 16.54 -27.08 -63.19
C GLU A 103 15.78 -27.27 -61.86
N GLU A 104 16.02 -28.37 -61.14
CA GLU A 104 15.46 -28.59 -59.81
C GLU A 104 15.96 -27.57 -58.79
N GLN A 105 17.27 -27.24 -58.81
CA GLN A 105 17.84 -26.18 -57.98
C GLN A 105 17.26 -24.81 -58.33
N CYS A 106 17.08 -24.49 -59.62
CA CYS A 106 16.41 -23.26 -60.06
C CYS A 106 14.96 -23.20 -59.56
N LYS A 107 14.17 -24.28 -59.72
CA LYS A 107 12.79 -24.37 -59.21
C LYS A 107 12.75 -24.19 -57.68
N PHE A 108 13.72 -24.76 -56.95
CA PHE A 108 13.84 -24.60 -55.50
C PHE A 108 14.23 -23.16 -55.10
N LEU A 109 15.17 -22.52 -55.81
CA LEU A 109 15.54 -21.12 -55.58
C LEU A 109 14.41 -20.14 -55.93
N GLU A 110 13.61 -20.44 -56.95
CA GLU A 110 12.39 -19.67 -57.25
C GLU A 110 11.33 -19.83 -56.15
N ALA A 111 11.11 -21.06 -55.66
CA ALA A 111 10.23 -21.29 -54.52
C ALA A 111 10.73 -20.59 -53.24
N GLN A 112 12.03 -20.58 -52.98
CA GLN A 112 12.63 -19.82 -51.88
C GLN A 112 12.49 -18.30 -52.07
N ARG A 113 12.73 -17.78 -53.28
CA ARG A 113 12.52 -16.37 -53.63
C ARG A 113 11.06 -15.96 -53.36
N ASP A 114 10.11 -16.80 -53.79
CA ASP A 114 8.69 -16.49 -53.66
C ASP A 114 8.22 -16.62 -52.21
N ALA A 115 8.74 -17.58 -51.44
CA ALA A 115 8.55 -17.66 -49.99
C ALA A 115 9.12 -16.43 -49.26
N LEU A 116 10.33 -15.97 -49.63
CA LEU A 116 10.93 -14.75 -49.05
C LEU A 116 10.17 -13.49 -49.45
N MET A 117 9.65 -13.39 -50.68
CA MET A 117 8.82 -12.26 -51.12
C MET A 117 7.45 -12.26 -50.44
N ALA A 118 6.85 -13.44 -50.21
CA ALA A 118 5.64 -13.59 -49.41
C ALA A 118 5.88 -13.21 -47.94
N LEU A 119 6.99 -13.66 -47.33
CA LEU A 119 7.34 -13.31 -45.96
C LEU A 119 7.63 -11.80 -45.82
N LYS A 120 8.33 -11.20 -46.78
CA LYS A 120 8.56 -9.74 -46.86
C LYS A 120 7.28 -8.93 -47.13
N ALA A 121 6.25 -9.54 -47.74
CA ALA A 121 4.94 -8.93 -47.87
C ALA A 121 4.15 -8.98 -46.54
N LEU A 122 4.33 -10.05 -45.75
CA LEU A 122 3.76 -10.22 -44.42
C LEU A 122 4.44 -9.33 -43.36
N ASP A 123 5.77 -9.19 -43.44
CA ASP A 123 6.62 -8.39 -42.55
C ASP A 123 6.58 -6.88 -42.86
N LYS A 124 5.64 -6.43 -43.71
CA LYS A 124 5.30 -5.01 -43.78
C LYS A 124 4.62 -4.67 -42.44
N PRO A 125 5.24 -3.85 -41.56
CA PRO A 125 4.61 -3.51 -40.30
C PRO A 125 3.27 -2.86 -40.61
N ASN A 126 2.19 -3.37 -40.02
CA ASN A 126 0.87 -2.84 -40.25
C ASN A 126 0.77 -1.48 -39.53
N LEU A 127 1.25 -0.43 -40.19
CA LEU A 127 1.34 0.94 -39.69
C LEU A 127 -0.02 1.45 -39.21
N SER A 128 -1.12 0.96 -39.80
CA SER A 128 -2.48 1.25 -39.34
C SER A 128 -2.76 0.68 -37.94
N VAL A 129 -2.38 -0.57 -37.67
CA VAL A 129 -2.54 -1.20 -36.34
C VAL A 129 -1.63 -0.54 -35.29
N GLU A 130 -0.37 -0.25 -35.65
CA GLU A 130 0.56 0.53 -34.81
C GLU A 130 0.01 1.93 -34.48
N HIS A 131 -0.50 2.66 -35.48
CA HIS A 131 -1.11 3.97 -35.28
C HIS A 131 -2.37 3.88 -34.40
N MET A 132 -3.26 2.92 -34.65
CA MET A 132 -4.46 2.70 -33.83
C MET A 132 -4.11 2.37 -32.37
N ARG A 133 -3.06 1.57 -32.13
CA ARG A 133 -2.57 1.26 -30.79
C ARG A 133 -1.98 2.48 -30.08
N ASN A 134 -1.24 3.31 -30.80
CA ASN A 134 -0.64 4.53 -30.25
C ASN A 134 -1.69 5.64 -29.99
N GLU A 135 -2.69 5.78 -30.88
CA GLU A 135 -3.86 6.63 -30.66
C GLU A 135 -4.67 6.19 -29.43
N ARG A 136 -4.91 4.88 -29.27
CA ARG A 136 -5.56 4.33 -28.08
C ARG A 136 -4.78 4.67 -26.80
N ARG A 137 -3.47 4.39 -26.77
CA ARG A 137 -2.60 4.74 -25.63
C ARG A 137 -2.60 6.24 -25.32
N ARG A 138 -2.65 7.08 -26.36
CA ARG A 138 -2.73 8.54 -26.20
C ARG A 138 -4.03 8.96 -25.50
N ARG A 139 -5.17 8.37 -25.89
CA ARG A 139 -6.48 8.62 -25.27
C ARG A 139 -6.52 8.12 -23.83
N GLU A 140 -6.07 6.89 -23.58
CA GLU A 140 -5.97 6.31 -22.23
C GLU A 140 -5.09 7.18 -21.30
N ASN A 141 -3.96 7.70 -21.79
CA ASN A 141 -3.10 8.62 -21.03
C ASN A 141 -3.74 10.00 -20.81
N GLN A 142 -4.51 10.52 -21.76
CA GLN A 142 -5.25 11.78 -21.61
C GLN A 142 -6.41 11.64 -20.62
N GLU A 143 -7.14 10.53 -20.66
CA GLU A 143 -8.19 10.19 -19.71
C GLU A 143 -7.61 9.98 -18.31
N LYS A 144 -6.50 9.25 -18.18
CA LYS A 144 -5.78 9.12 -16.90
C LYS A 144 -5.38 10.49 -16.35
N ALA A 145 -4.68 11.32 -17.14
CA ALA A 145 -4.27 12.65 -16.67
C ALA A 145 -5.46 13.55 -16.28
N ARG A 146 -6.60 13.42 -16.96
CA ARG A 146 -7.85 14.11 -16.61
C ARG A 146 -8.46 13.58 -15.31
N LEU A 147 -8.40 12.27 -15.07
CA LEU A 147 -8.86 11.65 -13.82
C LEU A 147 -7.93 12.01 -12.66
N ASP A 148 -6.62 12.00 -12.85
CA ASP A 148 -5.63 12.41 -11.85
C ASP A 148 -5.89 13.86 -11.40
N VAL A 149 -6.10 14.80 -12.34
CA VAL A 149 -6.49 16.19 -12.02
C VAL A 149 -7.84 16.26 -11.30
N ALA A 150 -8.84 15.49 -11.73
CA ALA A 150 -10.16 15.50 -11.07
C ALA A 150 -10.11 14.90 -9.65
N VAL A 151 -9.22 13.95 -9.38
CA VAL A 151 -8.97 13.39 -8.05
C VAL A 151 -8.23 14.42 -7.18
N ASP A 152 -7.19 15.07 -7.71
CA ASP A 152 -6.48 16.14 -7.00
C ASP A 152 -7.44 17.30 -6.66
N ASP A 153 -8.27 17.78 -7.60
CA ASP A 153 -9.30 18.82 -7.40
C ASP A 153 -10.33 18.44 -6.31
N VAL A 154 -10.84 17.20 -6.34
CA VAL A 154 -11.78 16.69 -5.33
C VAL A 154 -11.10 16.55 -3.97
N SER A 155 -9.84 16.11 -3.92
CA SER A 155 -9.08 16.00 -2.67
C SER A 155 -8.86 17.37 -2.02
N ALA A 156 -8.49 18.38 -2.81
CA ALA A 156 -8.33 19.77 -2.36
C ALA A 156 -9.66 20.34 -1.85
N THR A 157 -10.75 20.12 -2.59
CA THR A 157 -12.11 20.53 -2.18
C THR A 157 -12.51 19.90 -0.84
N ILE A 158 -12.22 18.62 -0.63
CA ILE A 158 -12.50 17.92 0.64
C ILE A 158 -11.64 18.50 1.78
N THR A 159 -10.35 18.76 1.55
CA THR A 159 -9.49 19.35 2.59
C THR A 159 -9.89 20.77 2.96
N ASP A 160 -10.33 21.58 1.99
CA ASP A 160 -10.78 22.95 2.24
C ASP A 160 -12.11 22.95 3.01
N GLN A 161 -13.10 22.16 2.59
CA GLN A 161 -14.38 22.01 3.30
C GLN A 161 -14.20 21.49 4.73
N LEU A 162 -13.27 20.55 4.92
CA LEU A 162 -12.93 20.00 6.23
C LEU A 162 -12.22 21.04 7.13
N ALA A 163 -11.34 21.86 6.56
CA ALA A 163 -10.68 22.94 7.28
C ALA A 163 -11.65 24.07 7.66
N ASP A 164 -12.61 24.40 6.78
CA ASP A 164 -13.64 25.40 7.05
C ASP A 164 -14.63 24.92 8.12
N THR A 165 -15.15 23.69 8.01
CA THR A 165 -16.01 23.10 9.05
C THR A 165 -15.30 22.96 10.39
N GLN A 166 -14.01 22.63 10.42
CA GLN A 166 -13.21 22.65 11.66
C GLN A 166 -13.13 24.06 12.27
N ARG A 167 -12.93 25.11 11.46
CA ARG A 167 -12.93 26.51 11.93
C ARG A 167 -14.29 26.94 12.47
N GLU A 168 -15.39 26.52 11.84
CA GLU A 168 -16.75 26.78 12.31
C GLU A 168 -17.00 26.13 13.68
N VAL A 169 -16.60 24.87 13.86
CA VAL A 169 -16.70 24.16 15.16
C VAL A 169 -15.86 24.83 16.24
N ASP A 170 -14.62 25.23 15.94
CA ASP A 170 -13.77 25.92 16.92
C ASP A 170 -14.33 27.31 17.28
N ALA A 171 -14.95 28.03 16.33
CA ALA A 171 -15.64 29.28 16.57
C ALA A 171 -16.92 29.08 17.42
N GLU A 172 -17.73 28.08 17.11
CA GLU A 172 -18.91 27.73 17.91
C GLU A 172 -18.50 27.36 19.35
N LYS A 173 -17.50 26.48 19.50
CA LYS A 173 -16.93 26.06 20.80
C LYS A 173 -16.38 27.25 21.60
N ALA A 174 -15.73 28.21 20.95
CA ALA A 174 -15.28 29.45 21.58
C ALA A 174 -16.47 30.33 22.02
N SER A 175 -17.49 30.47 21.18
CA SER A 175 -18.71 31.23 21.50
C SER A 175 -19.50 30.61 22.66
N LEU A 176 -19.61 29.27 22.69
CA LEU A 176 -20.26 28.52 23.76
C LEU A 176 -19.50 28.68 25.07
N ARG A 177 -18.17 28.57 25.05
CA ARG A 177 -17.32 28.84 26.23
C ARG A 177 -17.52 30.25 26.77
N ALA A 178 -17.52 31.27 25.91
CA ALA A 178 -17.76 32.66 26.31
C ALA A 178 -19.17 32.85 26.90
N TYR A 179 -20.19 32.28 26.26
CA TYR A 179 -21.56 32.31 26.77
C TYR A 179 -21.67 31.64 28.15
N VAL A 180 -21.08 30.46 28.33
CA VAL A 180 -21.09 29.72 29.60
C VAL A 180 -20.39 30.51 30.70
N THR A 181 -19.19 31.07 30.45
CA THR A 181 -18.49 31.85 31.48
C THR A 181 -19.24 33.12 31.87
N GLU A 182 -19.85 33.82 30.91
CA GLU A 182 -20.67 35.01 31.19
C GLU A 182 -21.94 34.66 31.97
N ARG A 183 -22.63 33.58 31.61
CA ARG A 183 -23.85 33.13 32.30
C ARG A 183 -23.57 32.62 33.71
N LEU A 184 -22.52 31.80 33.89
CA LEU A 184 -22.10 31.34 35.22
C LEU A 184 -21.69 32.53 36.12
N ALA A 185 -20.94 33.50 35.59
CA ALA A 185 -20.60 34.71 36.33
C ALA A 185 -21.81 35.61 36.65
N SER A 186 -22.91 35.50 35.88
CA SER A 186 -24.19 36.12 36.23
C SER A 186 -24.94 35.34 37.32
N ASP A 187 -24.84 34.01 37.32
CA ASP A 187 -25.49 33.16 38.32
C ASP A 187 -24.79 33.26 39.66
N ASP A 188 -23.46 33.28 39.70
CA ASP A 188 -22.67 33.54 40.91
C ASP A 188 -23.05 34.87 41.58
N LYS A 189 -23.38 35.92 40.80
CA LYS A 189 -23.88 37.20 41.32
C LYS A 189 -25.27 37.08 41.97
N ILE A 190 -26.13 36.20 41.43
CA ILE A 190 -27.46 35.95 42.01
C ILE A 190 -27.32 35.06 43.25
N LEU A 191 -26.49 34.02 43.20
CA LEU A 191 -26.22 33.10 44.30
C LEU A 191 -25.51 33.80 45.47
N THR A 192 -24.61 34.76 45.22
CA THR A 192 -23.99 35.58 46.29
C THR A 192 -24.96 36.59 46.91
N ALA A 193 -25.98 37.04 46.19
CA ALA A 193 -27.07 37.85 46.77
C ALA A 193 -28.08 37.00 47.57
N LEU A 194 -28.15 35.69 47.31
CA LEU A 194 -29.15 34.78 47.84
C LEU A 194 -29.09 34.61 49.38
N PRO A 195 -27.93 34.54 50.05
CA PRO A 195 -27.83 34.62 51.52
C PRO A 195 -28.49 35.87 52.13
N GLY A 196 -28.42 37.02 51.45
CA GLY A 196 -29.07 38.27 51.87
C GLY A 196 -30.59 38.29 51.67
N ILE A 197 -31.13 37.34 50.90
CA ILE A 197 -32.56 37.07 50.77
C ILE A 197 -32.97 36.02 51.80
N VAL A 198 -32.19 34.94 51.94
CA VAL A 198 -32.43 33.87 52.92
C VAL A 198 -32.40 34.40 54.35
N SER A 199 -31.52 35.35 54.68
CA SER A 199 -31.53 36.00 56.01
C SER A 199 -32.85 36.73 56.29
N LYS A 200 -33.51 37.32 55.29
CA LYS A 200 -34.85 37.95 55.40
C LYS A 200 -35.99 36.92 55.50
N ILE A 201 -35.82 35.72 54.93
CA ILE A 201 -36.76 34.59 55.00
C ILE A 201 -36.66 33.87 56.36
N VAL A 202 -35.44 33.71 56.87
CA VAL A 202 -35.07 32.86 58.02
C VAL A 202 -34.97 33.65 59.33
N SER A 203 -34.92 34.99 59.29
CA SER A 203 -35.09 35.82 60.48
C SER A 203 -36.50 35.66 61.04
N GLU A 204 -36.68 34.63 61.86
CA GLU A 204 -37.78 34.59 62.82
C GLU A 204 -37.62 35.79 63.76
N PRO A 205 -38.63 36.66 63.88
CA PRO A 205 -38.66 37.55 65.02
C PRO A 205 -38.71 36.62 66.23
N LYS A 206 -37.72 36.72 67.12
CA LYS A 206 -37.91 36.29 68.50
C LYS A 206 -39.23 36.92 68.93
N ALA A 207 -40.20 36.09 69.35
CA ALA A 207 -41.46 36.61 69.87
C ALA A 207 -41.10 37.60 70.97
N SER A 208 -41.30 38.90 70.70
CA SER A 208 -40.79 39.94 71.57
C SER A 208 -41.40 39.74 72.94
N GLU A 209 -40.67 40.06 74.01
CA GLU A 209 -41.25 40.04 75.35
C GLU A 209 -42.51 40.93 75.42
N ASP A 210 -42.55 41.96 74.56
CA ASP A 210 -43.72 42.80 74.27
C ASP A 210 -45.02 42.01 73.98
N GLU A 211 -44.96 40.89 73.23
CA GLU A 211 -46.18 40.13 72.90
C GLU A 211 -46.79 39.44 74.11
N ARG A 212 -45.96 39.03 75.08
CA ARG A 212 -46.42 38.46 76.35
C ARG A 212 -46.74 39.56 77.36
N SER A 213 -46.11 40.72 77.24
CA SER A 213 -46.38 41.87 78.11
C SER A 213 -47.70 42.58 77.74
N VAL A 214 -48.14 42.59 76.47
CA VAL A 214 -49.44 43.15 76.05
C VAL A 214 -50.60 42.62 76.89
N ASP A 215 -50.69 41.30 77.10
CA ASP A 215 -51.75 40.68 77.93
C ASP A 215 -51.62 41.06 79.42
N GLN A 216 -50.39 41.25 79.91
CA GLN A 216 -50.13 41.72 81.28
C GLN A 216 -50.48 43.20 81.44
N TRP A 217 -50.20 44.02 80.42
CA TRP A 217 -50.48 45.45 80.40
C TRP A 217 -51.98 45.71 80.27
N CYS A 218 -52.70 44.93 79.44
CA CYS A 218 -54.16 44.98 79.39
C CYS A 218 -54.77 44.66 80.77
N LYS A 219 -54.31 43.60 81.45
CA LYS A 219 -54.74 43.29 82.83
C LYS A 219 -54.41 44.40 83.83
N ALA A 220 -53.22 45.01 83.74
CA ALA A 220 -52.85 46.13 84.58
C ALA A 220 -53.76 47.36 84.32
N ILE A 221 -54.03 47.70 83.06
CA ILE A 221 -54.93 48.80 82.69
C ILE A 221 -56.37 48.55 83.17
N ILE A 222 -56.87 47.31 83.07
CA ILE A 222 -58.18 46.93 83.64
C ILE A 222 -58.18 47.17 85.16
N SER A 223 -57.13 46.74 85.87
CA SER A 223 -57.04 46.96 87.32
C SER A 223 -56.98 48.45 87.71
N PHE A 224 -56.22 49.27 86.97
CA PHE A 224 -56.12 50.71 87.21
C PHE A 224 -57.42 51.45 86.86
N ARG A 225 -58.04 51.17 85.69
CA ARG A 225 -59.35 51.76 85.32
C ARG A 225 -60.43 51.35 86.31
N THR A 226 -60.46 50.09 86.75
CA THR A 226 -61.39 49.61 87.79
C THR A 226 -61.18 50.37 89.10
N ALA A 227 -59.94 50.49 89.59
CA ALA A 227 -59.65 51.21 90.83
C ALA A 227 -59.97 52.72 90.73
N GLU A 228 -59.71 53.34 89.57
CA GLU A 228 -60.05 54.75 89.33
C GLU A 228 -61.57 54.98 89.31
N ILE A 229 -62.33 54.15 88.58
CA ILE A 229 -63.79 54.29 88.47
C ILE A 229 -64.44 54.03 89.84
N LYS A 230 -64.02 52.97 90.57
CA LYS A 230 -64.48 52.71 91.94
C LYS A 230 -64.24 53.91 92.84
N LYS A 231 -63.01 54.42 92.89
CA LYS A 231 -62.67 55.61 93.68
C LYS A 231 -63.50 56.84 93.29
N ARG A 232 -63.76 57.06 91.99
CA ARG A 232 -64.64 58.14 91.52
C ARG A 232 -66.07 57.95 92.02
N VAL A 233 -66.66 56.76 91.87
CA VAL A 233 -68.00 56.43 92.38
C VAL A 233 -68.08 56.63 93.88
N ASP A 234 -67.12 56.10 94.65
CA ASP A 234 -67.05 56.26 96.11
C ASP A 234 -66.94 57.75 96.50
N THR A 235 -66.13 58.56 95.78
CA THR A 235 -66.06 60.01 96.06
C THR A 235 -67.33 60.76 95.71
N VAL A 236 -68.08 60.35 94.67
CA VAL A 236 -69.38 60.95 94.33
C VAL A 236 -70.44 60.54 95.35
N TYR A 237 -70.42 59.29 95.82
CA TYR A 237 -71.29 58.81 96.90
C TYR A 237 -71.01 59.57 98.21
N LEU A 238 -69.75 59.71 98.62
CA LEU A 238 -69.38 60.45 99.83
C LEU A 238 -69.68 61.96 99.72
N THR A 239 -69.42 62.59 98.57
CA THR A 239 -69.75 64.02 98.40
C THR A 239 -71.24 64.29 98.24
N SER A 240 -72.04 63.35 97.70
CA SER A 240 -73.50 63.48 97.69
C SER A 240 -74.13 63.26 99.07
N LEU A 241 -73.53 62.41 99.92
CA LEU A 241 -73.89 62.31 101.34
C LEU A 241 -73.57 63.60 102.11
N ASP A 242 -72.43 64.25 101.84
CA ASP A 242 -72.00 65.49 102.51
C ASP A 242 -72.78 66.73 102.03
N ASN A 243 -73.20 66.74 100.75
CA ASN A 243 -74.05 67.79 100.17
C ASN A 243 -75.55 67.59 100.39
N ALA A 244 -75.99 66.49 101.01
CA ALA A 244 -77.39 66.26 101.37
C ALA A 244 -77.78 67.23 102.49
N THR A 245 -78.44 68.34 102.14
CA THR A 245 -78.82 69.39 103.09
C THR A 245 -79.73 68.85 104.18
N SER A 246 -79.50 69.31 105.42
CA SER A 246 -80.17 68.84 106.63
C SER A 246 -81.71 69.01 106.66
N GLU A 247 -82.30 69.68 105.67
CA GLU A 247 -83.75 69.86 105.56
C GLU A 247 -84.45 68.59 105.05
N ASP A 248 -83.94 67.92 104.01
CA ASP A 248 -84.56 66.71 103.44
C ASP A 248 -84.52 65.51 104.40
N LEU A 249 -83.49 65.45 105.25
CA LEU A 249 -83.32 64.39 106.26
C LEU A 249 -84.21 64.57 107.51
N SER A 250 -84.89 65.72 107.65
CA SER A 250 -85.62 66.06 108.88
C SER A 250 -87.05 65.49 108.96
N ASN A 251 -87.65 65.12 107.83
CA ASN A 251 -89.06 64.70 107.73
C ASN A 251 -89.28 63.19 107.48
N MET A 252 -88.21 62.39 107.34
CA MET A 252 -88.31 60.97 107.02
C MET A 252 -88.07 60.11 108.29
N PRO A 253 -88.88 59.07 108.58
CA PRO A 253 -88.69 58.25 109.77
C PRO A 253 -87.36 57.49 109.69
N LYS A 254 -86.66 57.40 110.84
CA LYS A 254 -85.30 56.83 110.94
C LYS A 254 -85.16 55.40 110.42
N VAL A 255 -86.24 54.63 110.37
CA VAL A 255 -86.25 53.25 109.86
C VAL A 255 -86.12 53.25 108.33
N GLU A 256 -86.95 54.02 107.63
CA GLU A 256 -86.92 54.15 106.16
C GLU A 256 -85.58 54.74 105.66
N LEU A 257 -84.97 55.66 106.43
CA LEU A 257 -83.64 56.20 106.12
C LEU A 257 -82.52 55.15 106.23
N LEU A 258 -82.62 54.21 107.18
CA LEU A 258 -81.66 53.11 107.31
C LEU A 258 -81.83 52.09 106.19
N GLU A 259 -83.07 51.65 105.91
CA GLU A 259 -83.38 50.73 104.81
C GLU A 259 -82.95 51.31 103.45
N ARG A 260 -83.20 52.60 103.21
CA ARG A 260 -82.77 53.28 101.98
C ARG A 260 -81.24 53.40 101.86
N LYS A 261 -80.54 53.57 102.99
CA LYS A 261 -79.07 53.59 103.02
C LYS A 261 -78.50 52.20 102.75
N GLU A 262 -79.07 51.15 103.34
CA GLU A 262 -78.67 49.76 103.11
C GLU A 262 -78.94 49.33 101.65
N ALA A 263 -80.08 49.73 101.08
CA ALA A 263 -80.39 49.52 99.66
C ALA A 263 -79.38 50.22 98.74
N LEU A 264 -79.09 51.51 98.97
CA LEU A 264 -78.09 52.27 98.21
C LEU A 264 -76.67 51.68 98.36
N GLN A 265 -76.33 51.14 99.53
CA GLN A 265 -75.06 50.45 99.72
C GLN A 265 -75.01 49.13 98.94
N ALA A 266 -76.08 48.33 98.94
CA ALA A 266 -76.17 47.11 98.15
C ALA A 266 -76.14 47.38 96.63
N GLU A 267 -76.79 48.45 96.16
CA GLU A 267 -76.69 48.92 94.77
C GLU A 267 -75.27 49.37 94.42
N LEU A 268 -74.58 50.08 95.32
CA LEU A 268 -73.19 50.51 95.13
C LEU A 268 -72.20 49.34 95.16
N GLU A 269 -72.41 48.33 96.02
CA GLU A 269 -71.64 47.08 96.02
C GLU A 269 -71.86 46.28 94.72
N THR A 270 -73.11 46.24 94.22
CA THR A 270 -73.45 45.62 92.93
C THR A 270 -72.77 46.35 91.77
N LEU A 271 -72.88 47.67 91.70
CA LEU A 271 -72.19 48.51 90.71
C LEU A 271 -70.66 48.34 90.78
N ASN A 272 -70.09 48.27 91.98
CA ASN A 272 -68.67 47.99 92.20
C ASN A 272 -68.24 46.58 91.77
N SER A 273 -69.17 45.62 91.62
CA SER A 273 -68.89 44.33 90.99
C SER A 273 -68.90 44.44 89.45
N GLU A 274 -69.87 45.15 88.87
CA GLU A 274 -70.04 45.30 87.42
C GLU A 274 -68.97 46.18 86.75
N ILE A 275 -68.45 47.19 87.46
CA ILE A 275 -67.38 48.09 86.96
C ILE A 275 -66.17 47.30 86.44
N ALA A 276 -65.83 46.17 87.06
CA ALA A 276 -64.71 45.33 86.63
C ALA A 276 -64.97 44.69 85.25
N SER A 277 -66.16 44.13 85.03
CA SER A 277 -66.53 43.52 83.74
C SER A 277 -66.69 44.54 82.62
N VAL A 278 -67.19 45.75 82.94
CA VAL A 278 -67.29 46.84 81.95
C VAL A 278 -65.89 47.35 81.59
N ALA A 279 -65.00 47.52 82.56
CA ALA A 279 -63.61 47.92 82.31
C ALA A 279 -62.85 46.87 81.46
N GLU A 280 -63.06 45.57 81.72
CA GLU A 280 -62.52 44.49 80.89
C GLU A 280 -63.05 44.54 79.46
N MET A 281 -64.37 44.64 79.27
CA MET A 281 -64.99 44.74 77.93
C MET A 281 -64.47 45.95 77.13
N VAL A 282 -64.28 47.10 77.77
CA VAL A 282 -63.76 48.31 77.11
C VAL A 282 -62.28 48.13 76.73
N VAL A 283 -61.42 47.57 77.62
CA VAL A 283 -60.01 47.31 77.28
C VAL A 283 -59.85 46.24 76.18
N GLU A 284 -60.70 45.20 76.20
CA GLU A 284 -60.77 44.21 75.13
C GLU A 284 -61.09 44.85 73.77
N HIS A 285 -62.07 45.75 73.73
CA HIS A 285 -62.50 46.41 72.50
C HIS A 285 -61.52 47.51 72.02
N GLU A 286 -61.06 48.39 72.91
CA GLU A 286 -60.22 49.55 72.57
C GLU A 286 -58.76 49.17 72.31
N LEU A 287 -58.22 48.19 73.03
CA LEU A 287 -56.78 47.91 73.05
C LEU A 287 -56.46 46.49 72.56
N ARG A 288 -57.02 45.46 73.21
CA ARG A 288 -56.56 44.08 72.95
C ARG A 288 -56.91 43.60 71.54
N ARG A 289 -58.15 43.81 71.08
CA ARG A 289 -58.59 43.40 69.75
C ARG A 289 -57.82 44.13 68.63
N PRO A 290 -57.68 45.48 68.61
CA PRO A 290 -56.88 46.16 67.59
C PRO A 290 -55.42 45.74 67.56
N ILE A 291 -54.79 45.48 68.72
CA ILE A 291 -53.40 44.98 68.78
C ILE A 291 -53.29 43.59 68.15
N ASN A 292 -54.22 42.69 68.46
CA ASN A 292 -54.25 41.35 67.88
C ASN A 292 -54.53 41.35 66.37
N GLU A 293 -55.49 42.16 65.89
CA GLU A 293 -55.76 42.31 64.44
C GLU A 293 -54.56 42.86 63.67
N LEU A 294 -53.82 43.80 64.26
CA LEU A 294 -52.62 44.39 63.66
C LEU A 294 -51.45 43.38 63.66
N LYS A 295 -51.31 42.58 64.72
CA LYS A 295 -50.37 41.44 64.77
C LYS A 295 -50.69 40.41 63.68
N GLU A 296 -51.95 40.00 63.54
CA GLU A 296 -52.35 39.05 62.50
C GLU A 296 -52.14 39.59 61.08
N ARG A 297 -52.40 40.89 60.84
CA ARG A 297 -52.08 41.53 59.55
C ARG A 297 -50.59 41.46 59.26
N LYS A 298 -49.74 41.85 60.21
CA LYS A 298 -48.27 41.79 60.08
C LYS A 298 -47.78 40.36 59.82
N GLU A 299 -48.32 39.36 60.52
CA GLU A 299 -47.93 37.97 60.31
C GLU A 299 -48.41 37.45 58.94
N ARG A 300 -49.62 37.81 58.50
CA ARG A 300 -50.09 37.49 57.14
C ARG A 300 -49.21 38.15 56.06
N GLU A 301 -48.88 39.42 56.21
CA GLU A 301 -47.95 40.14 55.31
C GLU A 301 -46.56 39.50 55.29
N ARG A 302 -46.03 39.10 56.45
CA ARG A 302 -44.76 38.38 56.58
C ARG A 302 -44.81 36.99 55.91
N ILE A 303 -45.87 36.21 56.10
CA ILE A 303 -46.05 34.90 55.46
C ILE A 303 -46.13 35.07 53.93
N LEU A 304 -46.90 36.05 53.45
CA LEU A 304 -47.00 36.36 52.03
C LEU A 304 -45.64 36.77 51.45
N ALA A 305 -44.93 37.70 52.09
CA ALA A 305 -43.58 38.10 51.67
C ALA A 305 -42.60 36.92 51.68
N ARG A 306 -42.60 36.09 52.73
CA ARG A 306 -41.77 34.87 52.83
C ARG A 306 -42.08 33.90 51.69
N SER A 307 -43.36 33.68 51.37
CA SER A 307 -43.79 32.81 50.27
C SER A 307 -43.38 33.36 48.90
N ALA A 308 -43.44 34.68 48.70
CA ALA A 308 -43.01 35.34 47.47
C ALA A 308 -41.49 35.24 47.27
N TRP A 309 -40.70 35.47 48.33
CA TRP A 309 -39.24 35.30 48.30
C TRP A 309 -38.81 33.84 48.08
N LEU A 310 -39.47 32.88 48.74
CA LEU A 310 -39.24 31.45 48.50
C LEU A 310 -39.59 31.04 47.07
N LYS A 311 -40.73 31.51 46.55
CA LYS A 311 -41.13 31.26 45.16
C LYS A 311 -40.11 31.86 44.18
N TYR A 312 -39.65 33.10 44.42
CA TYR A 312 -38.60 33.73 43.63
C TYR A 312 -37.33 32.85 43.60
N VAL A 313 -36.79 32.48 44.76
CA VAL A 313 -35.60 31.61 44.88
C VAL A 313 -35.78 30.26 44.18
N LEU A 314 -36.95 29.63 44.30
CA LEU A 314 -37.22 28.35 43.63
C LEU A 314 -37.27 28.54 42.11
N THR A 315 -37.97 29.56 41.61
CA THR A 315 -38.05 29.83 40.16
C THR A 315 -36.73 30.26 39.55
N THR A 316 -35.85 30.97 40.27
CA THR A 316 -34.52 31.33 39.76
C THR A 316 -33.60 30.11 39.70
N LEU A 317 -33.61 29.24 40.71
CA LEU A 317 -32.85 27.99 40.70
C LEU A 317 -33.35 27.02 39.61
N GLU A 318 -34.67 26.90 39.43
CA GLU A 318 -35.27 26.09 38.34
C GLU A 318 -34.88 26.63 36.95
N TYR A 319 -34.86 27.96 36.77
CA TYR A 319 -34.42 28.61 35.54
C TYR A 319 -32.92 28.41 35.28
N MET A 320 -32.08 28.52 36.31
CA MET A 320 -30.64 28.21 36.23
C MET A 320 -30.41 26.76 35.81
N GLY A 321 -31.12 25.80 36.43
CA GLY A 321 -31.06 24.38 36.09
C GLY A 321 -31.41 24.11 34.63
N LYS A 322 -32.61 24.52 34.19
CA LYS A 322 -33.05 24.33 32.79
C LYS A 322 -32.10 24.95 31.78
N ARG A 323 -31.51 26.11 32.10
CA ARG A 323 -30.52 26.73 31.22
C ARG A 323 -29.21 25.94 31.19
N LEU A 324 -28.73 25.43 32.32
CA LEU A 324 -27.57 24.54 32.37
C LEU A 324 -27.80 23.26 31.57
N ASP A 325 -28.99 22.67 31.64
CA ASP A 325 -29.36 21.49 30.84
C ASP A 325 -29.28 21.80 29.34
N THR A 326 -29.95 22.86 28.85
CA THR A 326 -29.90 23.24 27.42
C THR A 326 -28.50 23.64 26.91
N VAL A 327 -27.65 24.16 27.79
CA VAL A 327 -26.24 24.44 27.50
C VAL A 327 -25.44 23.12 27.44
N GLY A 328 -25.71 22.18 28.33
CA GLY A 328 -25.08 20.87 28.37
C GLY A 328 -25.46 19.99 27.19
N GLU A 329 -26.69 20.07 26.69
CA GLU A 329 -27.13 19.45 25.43
C GLU A 329 -26.31 19.99 24.26
N ARG A 330 -26.29 21.31 24.04
CA ARG A 330 -25.49 21.94 22.97
C ARG A 330 -23.99 21.64 23.08
N ALA A 331 -23.45 21.55 24.30
CA ALA A 331 -22.06 21.20 24.51
C ALA A 331 -21.75 19.77 24.05
N LYS A 332 -22.67 18.82 24.26
CA LYS A 332 -22.57 17.45 23.73
C LYS A 332 -22.70 17.43 22.22
N ASP A 333 -23.68 18.13 21.65
CA ASP A 333 -23.89 18.20 20.19
C ASP A 333 -22.59 18.66 19.47
N VAL A 334 -21.94 19.71 19.98
CA VAL A 334 -20.66 20.24 19.45
C VAL A 334 -19.52 19.25 19.65
N GLU A 335 -19.48 18.49 20.75
CA GLU A 335 -18.46 17.47 21.00
C GLU A 335 -18.64 16.23 20.11
N GLU A 336 -19.87 15.73 19.97
CA GLU A 336 -20.23 14.63 19.08
C GLU A 336 -19.97 15.00 17.62
N PHE A 337 -20.31 16.22 17.21
CA PHE A 337 -19.97 16.73 15.87
C PHE A 337 -18.46 16.85 15.67
N GLN A 338 -17.70 17.31 16.67
CA GLN A 338 -16.23 17.33 16.60
C GLN A 338 -15.64 15.92 16.46
N GLN A 339 -16.18 14.92 17.18
CA GLN A 339 -15.75 13.52 17.04
C GLN A 339 -16.09 12.96 15.64
N ALA A 340 -17.29 13.23 15.13
CA ALA A 340 -17.68 12.84 13.77
C ALA A 340 -16.78 13.48 12.71
N LEU A 341 -16.46 14.77 12.84
CA LEU A 341 -15.54 15.49 11.95
C LEU A 341 -14.11 14.91 12.04
N ALA A 342 -13.64 14.53 13.23
CA ALA A 342 -12.35 13.85 13.40
C ALA A 342 -12.31 12.45 12.75
N HIS A 343 -13.41 11.70 12.77
CA HIS A 343 -13.51 10.44 12.03
C HIS A 343 -13.54 10.66 10.51
N ILE A 344 -14.24 11.69 10.04
CA ILE A 344 -14.28 12.07 8.62
C ILE A 344 -12.90 12.54 8.14
N SER A 345 -12.17 13.34 8.94
CA SER A 345 -10.83 13.81 8.60
C SER A 345 -9.83 12.66 8.47
N GLN A 346 -9.86 11.71 9.42
CA GLN A 346 -9.04 10.50 9.38
C GLN A 346 -9.38 9.62 8.17
N ALA A 347 -10.67 9.44 7.86
CA ALA A 347 -11.11 8.66 6.70
C ALA A 347 -10.82 9.36 5.36
N ALA A 348 -10.71 10.70 5.36
CA ALA A 348 -10.30 11.49 4.20
C ALA A 348 -8.78 11.36 3.97
N SER A 349 -7.95 11.58 4.99
CA SER A 349 -6.49 11.48 4.85
C SER A 349 -6.05 10.09 4.39
N GLN A 350 -6.59 9.02 4.98
CA GLN A 350 -6.32 7.63 4.57
C GLN A 350 -6.67 7.34 3.10
N ARG A 351 -7.63 8.05 2.51
CA ARG A 351 -8.04 7.88 1.10
C ARG A 351 -7.24 8.80 0.16
N ILE A 352 -6.90 10.00 0.61
CA ILE A 352 -6.12 10.99 -0.16
C ILE A 352 -4.63 10.60 -0.24
N GLU A 353 -4.08 9.90 0.76
CA GLU A 353 -2.71 9.36 0.73
C GLU A 353 -2.58 8.10 -0.15
N ASN A 354 -3.68 7.38 -0.41
CA ASN A 354 -3.66 6.08 -1.11
C ASN A 354 -3.71 6.04 -2.66
N PRO A 355 -3.79 7.12 -3.47
CA PRO A 355 -3.77 6.99 -4.93
C PRO A 355 -2.38 6.76 -5.52
N ARG A 356 -1.32 6.58 -4.70
CA ARG A 356 0.09 6.58 -5.16
C ARG A 356 0.95 5.39 -4.70
N LEU A 357 0.36 4.32 -4.18
CA LEU A 357 1.09 3.05 -4.00
C LEU A 357 1.27 2.31 -5.34
N GLU A 358 2.39 2.63 -5.98
CA GLU A 358 3.19 1.77 -6.87
C GLU A 358 2.53 1.14 -8.12
N THR A 359 2.63 1.89 -9.23
CA THR A 359 3.07 1.29 -10.51
C THR A 359 4.32 2.02 -11.01
N SER A 360 5.45 1.75 -10.38
CA SER A 360 6.77 2.30 -10.74
C SER A 360 7.36 1.59 -11.97
N SER A 361 6.87 1.95 -13.17
CA SER A 361 7.69 1.78 -14.39
C SER A 361 8.46 3.09 -14.66
N PRO A 362 9.76 3.04 -15.03
CA PRO A 362 10.59 4.24 -15.15
C PRO A 362 10.27 5.02 -16.44
N ALA A 363 9.20 5.82 -16.41
CA ALA A 363 8.83 6.71 -17.50
C ALA A 363 9.82 7.89 -17.61
N ARG A 364 10.65 7.83 -18.66
CA ARG A 364 11.70 8.79 -19.02
C ARG A 364 11.17 10.23 -19.10
N ARG A 365 11.68 11.12 -18.23
CA ARG A 365 11.31 12.55 -18.19
C ARG A 365 11.53 13.23 -19.55
N ARG A 366 10.51 13.92 -20.07
CA ARG A 366 10.65 15.12 -20.91
C ARG A 366 9.64 16.17 -20.47
N ALA A 367 10.15 17.33 -20.09
CA ALA A 367 9.35 18.54 -19.98
C ALA A 367 9.03 19.08 -21.39
N THR A 368 7.89 19.75 -21.57
CA THR A 368 7.81 21.23 -21.64
C THR A 368 6.37 21.73 -21.89
N SER A 369 6.06 22.90 -21.34
CA SER A 369 5.06 23.90 -21.78
C SER A 369 3.57 23.49 -21.98
N ALA A 370 2.73 24.00 -21.06
CA ALA A 370 1.42 24.58 -21.41
C ALA A 370 1.64 25.98 -22.05
N PRO A 371 0.72 26.57 -22.85
CA PRO A 371 -0.68 26.92 -22.51
C PRO A 371 -1.71 26.50 -23.60
N LYS A 372 -3.03 26.77 -23.59
CA LYS A 372 -4.04 27.33 -22.64
C LYS A 372 -5.44 26.74 -23.03
N PRO A 373 -6.51 26.87 -22.22
CA PRO A 373 -7.78 26.18 -22.46
C PRO A 373 -8.84 27.01 -23.19
N ALA A 374 -9.74 26.35 -23.94
CA ALA A 374 -11.00 26.92 -24.42
C ALA A 374 -12.04 25.82 -24.75
N PHE A 375 -12.83 25.36 -23.77
CA PHE A 375 -14.31 25.32 -23.83
C PHE A 375 -14.90 24.67 -22.57
N THR A 376 -16.10 25.13 -22.20
CA THR A 376 -16.99 24.59 -21.17
C THR A 376 -18.41 24.52 -21.76
N PRO A 377 -19.44 23.96 -21.10
CA PRO A 377 -19.47 22.80 -20.20
C PRO A 377 -20.58 21.78 -20.59
N ALA A 378 -20.81 20.81 -19.70
CA ALA A 378 -22.09 20.15 -19.41
C ALA A 378 -22.62 19.04 -20.33
N MET A 379 -22.62 17.82 -19.78
CA MET A 379 -23.86 17.03 -19.61
C MET A 379 -23.78 16.26 -18.29
N ARG A 380 -24.62 16.62 -17.31
CA ARG A 380 -24.84 15.79 -16.11
C ARG A 380 -25.84 14.71 -16.45
N LEU A 381 -25.37 13.49 -16.68
CA LEU A 381 -26.27 12.32 -16.74
C LEU A 381 -26.76 12.00 -15.32
N LYS A 382 -28.08 11.93 -15.16
CA LYS A 382 -28.71 11.45 -13.92
C LYS A 382 -28.48 9.94 -13.82
N PRO A 383 -28.26 9.36 -12.62
CA PRO A 383 -28.29 7.91 -12.47
C PRO A 383 -29.68 7.38 -12.82
N THR A 384 -29.76 6.36 -13.68
CA THR A 384 -30.97 5.56 -13.82
C THR A 384 -31.20 4.76 -12.53
N LYS A 385 -32.47 4.46 -12.25
CA LYS A 385 -32.87 3.80 -11.01
C LYS A 385 -32.40 2.34 -11.06
N PRO A 386 -31.53 1.86 -10.15
CA PRO A 386 -31.06 0.48 -10.21
C PRO A 386 -32.21 -0.50 -10.00
N LEU A 387 -32.12 -1.65 -10.66
CA LEU A 387 -33.05 -2.76 -10.50
C LEU A 387 -33.00 -3.28 -9.05
N ASP A 388 -34.17 -3.58 -8.46
CA ASP A 388 -34.27 -4.03 -7.06
C ASP A 388 -33.83 -5.50 -6.93
N LEU A 389 -32.52 -5.69 -6.81
CA LEU A 389 -31.85 -6.99 -6.75
C LEU A 389 -31.47 -7.33 -5.29
N PRO A 390 -31.59 -8.59 -4.85
CA PRO A 390 -31.16 -9.00 -3.51
C PRO A 390 -29.71 -8.61 -3.23
N PRO A 391 -29.37 -8.11 -2.02
CA PRO A 391 -28.08 -7.46 -1.75
C PRO A 391 -26.87 -8.38 -1.97
N GLY A 392 -26.99 -9.68 -1.67
CA GLY A 392 -25.93 -10.66 -1.93
C GLY A 392 -25.66 -10.91 -3.42
N LEU A 393 -26.66 -10.74 -4.29
CA LEU A 393 -26.49 -10.86 -5.74
C LEU A 393 -25.87 -9.58 -6.32
N ALA A 394 -26.30 -8.41 -5.84
CA ALA A 394 -25.72 -7.13 -6.23
C ALA A 394 -24.22 -7.04 -5.88
N ASP A 395 -23.82 -7.53 -4.71
CA ASP A 395 -22.42 -7.54 -4.30
C ASP A 395 -21.59 -8.58 -5.08
N ALA A 396 -22.15 -9.76 -5.38
CA ALA A 396 -21.52 -10.75 -6.25
C ALA A 396 -21.28 -10.23 -7.69
N LEU A 397 -22.25 -9.51 -8.26
CA LEU A 397 -22.11 -8.86 -9.58
C LEU A 397 -21.05 -7.76 -9.56
N ARG A 398 -20.98 -6.98 -8.46
CA ARG A 398 -19.94 -5.96 -8.25
C ARG A 398 -18.55 -6.57 -8.13
N HIS A 399 -18.39 -7.66 -7.38
CA HIS A 399 -17.15 -8.45 -7.34
C HIS A 399 -16.79 -9.04 -8.71
N ALA A 400 -17.78 -9.43 -9.51
CA ALA A 400 -17.61 -9.82 -10.90
C ALA A 400 -17.45 -8.65 -11.88
N GLY A 401 -17.37 -7.39 -11.41
CA GLY A 401 -17.20 -6.21 -12.26
C GLY A 401 -18.32 -5.93 -13.27
N ILE A 402 -19.50 -6.50 -13.06
CA ILE A 402 -20.69 -6.32 -13.92
C ILE A 402 -21.56 -5.22 -13.31
N SER A 403 -21.97 -4.24 -14.13
CA SER A 403 -22.80 -3.11 -13.68
C SER A 403 -24.25 -3.54 -13.45
N SER A 404 -24.80 -3.20 -12.28
CA SER A 404 -26.20 -3.44 -11.90
C SER A 404 -27.19 -2.44 -12.51
N ASN A 405 -26.73 -1.50 -13.33
CA ASN A 405 -27.55 -0.42 -13.91
C ASN A 405 -28.29 -0.89 -15.18
N GLN A 406 -28.94 -2.05 -15.11
CA GLN A 406 -29.69 -2.70 -16.19
C GLN A 406 -31.19 -2.42 -16.02
N ASP A 407 -31.88 -2.01 -17.09
CA ASP A 407 -33.31 -1.67 -17.03
C ASP A 407 -34.23 -2.93 -17.00
N SER A 408 -33.72 -4.12 -17.33
CA SER A 408 -34.44 -5.39 -17.22
C SER A 408 -33.55 -6.56 -16.77
N LEU A 409 -34.19 -7.62 -16.25
CA LEU A 409 -33.52 -8.85 -15.85
C LEU A 409 -32.94 -9.62 -17.05
N GLU A 410 -33.59 -9.58 -18.21
CA GLU A 410 -33.11 -10.24 -19.42
C GLU A 410 -31.82 -9.58 -19.95
N ALA A 411 -31.72 -8.25 -19.91
CA ALA A 411 -30.51 -7.53 -20.29
C ALA A 411 -29.34 -7.80 -19.32
N LEU A 412 -29.64 -7.98 -18.02
CA LEU A 412 -28.66 -8.45 -17.03
C LEU A 412 -28.18 -9.87 -17.31
N GLN A 413 -29.08 -10.77 -17.76
CA GLN A 413 -28.71 -12.13 -18.16
C GLN A 413 -27.84 -12.15 -19.42
N GLU A 414 -28.18 -11.36 -20.45
CA GLU A 414 -27.40 -11.24 -21.69
C GLU A 414 -26.01 -10.65 -21.44
N THR A 415 -25.90 -9.63 -20.57
CA THR A 415 -24.60 -9.08 -20.18
C THR A 415 -23.76 -10.03 -19.32
N LEU A 416 -24.38 -10.91 -18.54
CA LEU A 416 -23.66 -11.96 -17.81
C LEU A 416 -23.13 -13.05 -18.75
N ILE A 417 -23.93 -13.50 -19.72
CA ILE A 417 -23.53 -14.49 -20.74
C ILE A 417 -22.37 -13.93 -21.60
N THR A 418 -22.48 -12.70 -22.08
CA THR A 418 -21.40 -12.07 -22.87
C THR A 418 -20.13 -11.84 -22.04
N ALA A 419 -20.23 -11.44 -20.77
CA ALA A 419 -19.09 -11.31 -19.86
C ALA A 419 -18.45 -12.67 -19.51
N GLN A 420 -19.20 -13.77 -19.49
CA GLN A 420 -18.66 -15.12 -19.35
C GLN A 420 -17.86 -15.51 -20.60
N LEU A 421 -18.45 -15.39 -21.80
CA LEU A 421 -17.78 -15.73 -23.06
C LEU A 421 -16.51 -14.88 -23.28
N GLU A 422 -16.53 -13.59 -22.94
CA GLU A 422 -15.34 -12.73 -23.03
C GLU A 422 -14.22 -13.19 -22.08
N ARG A 423 -14.57 -13.67 -20.88
CA ARG A 423 -13.61 -14.20 -19.90
C ARG A 423 -13.03 -15.54 -20.31
N GLU A 424 -13.86 -16.47 -20.77
CA GLU A 424 -13.41 -17.78 -21.29
C GLU A 424 -12.44 -17.59 -22.46
N ARG A 425 -12.79 -16.70 -23.40
CA ARG A 425 -11.89 -16.31 -24.49
C ARG A 425 -10.59 -15.69 -23.98
N LYS A 426 -10.64 -14.70 -23.06
CA LYS A 426 -9.42 -14.10 -22.49
C LYS A 426 -8.53 -15.13 -21.82
N LEU A 427 -9.11 -16.10 -21.10
CA LEU A 427 -8.37 -17.20 -20.48
C LEU A 427 -7.69 -18.09 -21.53
N GLN A 428 -8.39 -18.41 -22.62
CA GLN A 428 -7.82 -19.16 -23.75
C GLN A 428 -6.70 -18.37 -24.47
N ASP A 429 -6.90 -17.07 -24.71
CA ASP A 429 -5.90 -16.16 -25.30
C ASP A 429 -4.64 -16.08 -24.40
N HIS A 430 -4.82 -15.98 -23.07
CA HIS A 430 -3.72 -16.02 -22.10
C HIS A 430 -2.99 -17.37 -22.07
N TYR A 431 -3.71 -18.49 -22.12
CA TYR A 431 -3.11 -19.82 -22.16
C TYR A 431 -2.29 -20.02 -23.44
N ALA A 432 -2.83 -19.66 -24.60
CA ALA A 432 -2.12 -19.74 -25.88
C ALA A 432 -0.87 -18.85 -25.90
N SER A 433 -0.97 -17.62 -25.37
CA SER A 433 0.16 -16.68 -25.28
C SER A 433 1.27 -17.20 -24.35
N ALA A 434 0.92 -17.72 -23.17
CA ALA A 434 1.87 -18.32 -22.23
C ALA A 434 2.54 -19.58 -22.80
N SER A 435 1.76 -20.47 -23.43
CA SER A 435 2.27 -21.67 -24.11
C SER A 435 3.27 -21.28 -25.21
N SER A 436 2.91 -20.35 -26.10
CA SER A 436 3.80 -19.92 -27.19
C SER A 436 5.11 -19.31 -26.66
N SER A 437 5.02 -18.43 -25.65
CA SER A 437 6.21 -17.78 -25.06
C SER A 437 7.15 -18.78 -24.37
N THR A 438 6.61 -19.81 -23.71
CA THR A 438 7.43 -20.87 -23.11
C THR A 438 8.10 -21.76 -24.15
N HIS A 439 7.39 -22.13 -25.23
CA HIS A 439 7.98 -22.88 -26.35
C HIS A 439 9.09 -22.09 -27.06
N GLU A 440 8.89 -20.81 -27.34
CA GLU A 440 9.91 -19.94 -27.95
C GLU A 440 11.18 -19.85 -27.08
N SER A 441 11.01 -19.65 -25.78
CA SER A 441 12.15 -19.59 -24.84
C SER A 441 12.93 -20.92 -24.75
N LEU A 442 12.23 -22.06 -24.84
CA LEU A 442 12.87 -23.38 -24.88
C LEU A 442 13.59 -23.62 -26.22
N ALA A 443 12.98 -23.26 -27.35
CA ALA A 443 13.58 -23.42 -28.67
C ALA A 443 14.89 -22.63 -28.80
N VAL A 444 14.94 -21.39 -28.33
CA VAL A 444 16.17 -20.57 -28.32
C VAL A 444 17.27 -21.20 -27.46
N ARG A 445 16.93 -21.77 -26.30
CA ARG A 445 17.91 -22.44 -25.42
C ARG A 445 18.47 -23.74 -26.04
N LEU A 446 17.60 -24.56 -26.63
CA LEU A 446 18.00 -25.82 -27.27
C LEU A 446 18.82 -25.58 -28.55
N GLY A 447 18.40 -24.62 -29.39
CA GLY A 447 19.13 -24.27 -30.60
C GLY A 447 20.54 -23.75 -30.31
N LYS A 448 20.73 -22.98 -29.22
CA LYS A 448 22.07 -22.58 -28.78
C LYS A 448 22.92 -23.79 -28.35
N ALA A 449 22.36 -24.71 -27.57
CA ALA A 449 23.10 -25.89 -27.10
C ALA A 449 23.56 -26.81 -28.24
N ASP A 450 22.78 -26.95 -29.31
CA ASP A 450 23.15 -27.71 -30.51
C ASP A 450 24.30 -27.05 -31.31
N ILE A 451 24.31 -25.72 -31.41
CA ILE A 451 25.42 -24.96 -32.01
C ILE A 451 26.70 -25.11 -31.18
N ASP A 452 26.59 -24.95 -29.84
CA ASP A 452 27.72 -25.09 -28.92
C ASP A 452 28.30 -26.53 -28.98
N LEU A 453 27.45 -27.56 -29.17
CA LEU A 453 27.87 -28.97 -29.33
C LEU A 453 28.66 -29.18 -30.64
N ARG A 454 28.16 -28.69 -31.79
CA ARG A 454 28.88 -28.82 -33.07
C ARG A 454 30.24 -28.14 -33.04
N ALA A 455 30.33 -26.94 -32.45
CA ALA A 455 31.61 -26.24 -32.31
C ALA A 455 32.65 -27.04 -31.51
N ILE A 456 32.23 -27.84 -30.52
CA ILE A 456 33.12 -28.74 -29.76
C ILE A 456 33.56 -29.94 -30.62
N LEU A 457 32.66 -30.53 -31.42
CA LEU A 457 33.01 -31.65 -32.30
C LEU A 457 33.95 -31.22 -33.44
N ASP A 458 33.68 -30.08 -34.09
CA ASP A 458 34.52 -29.55 -35.17
C ASP A 458 35.95 -29.25 -34.65
N ALA A 459 36.07 -28.74 -33.43
CA ALA A 459 37.36 -28.56 -32.78
C ALA A 459 38.08 -29.89 -32.52
N LEU A 460 37.37 -30.92 -32.06
CA LEU A 460 37.92 -32.24 -31.74
C LEU A 460 38.54 -32.96 -32.95
N TYR A 461 37.92 -32.83 -34.14
CA TYR A 461 38.37 -33.48 -35.38
C TYR A 461 39.24 -32.57 -36.28
N SER A 462 39.54 -31.35 -35.85
CA SER A 462 40.25 -30.35 -36.67
C SER A 462 41.71 -30.70 -37.01
N HIS A 463 42.33 -31.69 -36.35
CA HIS A 463 43.76 -32.00 -36.46
C HIS A 463 44.06 -33.47 -36.81
N THR A 464 43.04 -34.23 -37.23
CA THR A 464 43.14 -35.66 -37.53
C THR A 464 43.18 -35.92 -39.04
N PRO A 465 44.34 -36.31 -39.64
CA PRO A 465 44.42 -36.63 -41.07
C PRO A 465 43.81 -38.01 -41.40
N PHE A 466 43.81 -38.93 -40.42
CA PHE A 466 43.27 -40.28 -40.53
C PHE A 466 42.45 -40.63 -39.28
N ARG A 467 41.99 -41.89 -39.16
CA ARG A 467 40.96 -42.36 -38.21
C ARG A 467 41.27 -42.18 -36.70
N GLN A 468 42.47 -41.78 -36.32
CA GLN A 468 42.92 -41.71 -34.92
C GLN A 468 42.85 -40.27 -34.38
N VAL A 469 42.20 -40.08 -33.23
CA VAL A 469 41.95 -38.74 -32.66
C VAL A 469 43.18 -38.21 -31.91
N ASN A 470 43.92 -37.34 -32.57
CA ASN A 470 45.06 -36.61 -32.00
C ASN A 470 44.61 -35.22 -31.56
N LEU A 471 44.65 -34.97 -30.24
CA LEU A 471 44.29 -33.68 -29.62
C LEU A 471 45.39 -32.61 -29.78
N THR A 472 46.59 -33.03 -30.22
CA THR A 472 47.76 -32.20 -30.49
C THR A 472 47.97 -32.04 -31.99
N ASN A 473 48.38 -30.86 -32.43
CA ASN A 473 48.79 -30.66 -33.82
C ASN A 473 50.13 -31.40 -34.03
N PRO A 474 50.21 -32.37 -34.97
CA PRO A 474 51.41 -33.20 -35.14
C PRO A 474 52.66 -32.35 -35.45
N LYS A 475 52.51 -31.21 -36.14
CA LYS A 475 53.64 -30.30 -36.42
C LYS A 475 54.23 -29.69 -35.15
N SER A 476 53.39 -29.33 -34.17
CA SER A 476 53.87 -28.81 -32.88
C SER A 476 54.51 -29.90 -32.02
N GLU A 477 54.04 -31.15 -32.14
CA GLU A 477 54.64 -32.28 -31.43
C GLU A 477 56.01 -32.66 -32.01
N ASP A 478 56.16 -32.59 -33.33
CA ASP A 478 57.46 -32.72 -34.01
C ASP A 478 58.43 -31.58 -33.65
N GLU A 479 57.93 -30.34 -33.51
CA GLU A 479 58.73 -29.21 -33.04
C GLU A 479 59.19 -29.41 -31.59
N ILE A 480 58.32 -29.90 -30.70
CA ILE A 480 58.69 -30.26 -29.31
C ILE A 480 59.73 -31.39 -29.31
N LYS A 481 59.54 -32.45 -30.11
CA LYS A 481 60.52 -33.54 -30.23
C LYS A 481 61.86 -33.10 -30.82
N ARG A 482 61.90 -32.03 -31.62
CA ARG A 482 63.16 -31.40 -32.09
C ARG A 482 63.82 -30.60 -30.97
N THR A 483 63.08 -29.74 -30.27
CA THR A 483 63.66 -28.93 -29.19
C THR A 483 64.12 -29.78 -28.01
N GLU A 484 63.41 -30.88 -27.70
CA GLU A 484 63.84 -31.88 -26.71
C GLU A 484 65.19 -32.51 -27.11
N LYS A 485 65.35 -32.95 -28.37
CA LYS A 485 66.64 -33.46 -28.88
C LYS A 485 67.75 -32.41 -28.95
N GLU A 486 67.41 -31.14 -29.17
CA GLU A 486 68.38 -30.03 -29.09
C GLU A 486 68.81 -29.78 -27.64
N ILE A 487 67.90 -29.89 -26.68
CA ILE A 487 68.20 -29.81 -25.24
C ILE A 487 69.04 -31.02 -24.79
N GLU A 488 68.71 -32.24 -25.22
CA GLU A 488 69.53 -33.43 -24.94
C GLU A 488 70.95 -33.27 -25.48
N ARG A 489 71.11 -32.79 -26.71
CA ARG A 489 72.44 -32.49 -27.29
C ARG A 489 73.18 -31.41 -26.50
N ALA A 490 72.52 -30.31 -26.17
CA ALA A 490 73.12 -29.27 -25.34
C ALA A 490 73.55 -29.81 -23.95
N ASN A 491 72.79 -30.75 -23.39
CA ASN A 491 73.11 -31.39 -22.13
C ASN A 491 74.27 -32.39 -22.27
N THR A 492 74.38 -33.15 -23.38
CA THR A 492 75.55 -33.99 -23.66
C THR A 492 76.79 -33.15 -23.94
N ASP A 493 76.67 -32.05 -24.68
CA ASP A 493 77.78 -31.12 -24.95
C ASP A 493 78.29 -30.49 -23.64
N VAL A 494 77.40 -30.18 -22.69
CA VAL A 494 77.77 -29.74 -21.34
C VAL A 494 78.43 -30.87 -20.54
N LEU A 495 77.91 -32.10 -20.57
CA LEU A 495 78.56 -33.25 -19.92
C LEU A 495 79.94 -33.57 -20.53
N GLU A 496 80.13 -33.41 -21.85
CA GLU A 496 81.43 -33.57 -22.50
C GLU A 496 82.38 -32.41 -22.18
N ALA A 497 81.87 -31.19 -21.99
CA ALA A 497 82.64 -30.04 -21.52
C ALA A 497 83.05 -30.15 -20.04
N GLU A 498 82.25 -30.80 -19.20
CA GLU A 498 82.57 -31.10 -17.80
C GLU A 498 83.47 -32.36 -17.66
N GLY A 499 83.26 -33.36 -18.52
CA GLY A 499 84.03 -34.62 -18.54
C GLY A 499 85.42 -34.51 -19.18
N ASN A 500 85.60 -33.57 -20.12
CA ASN A 500 86.93 -33.16 -20.56
C ASN A 500 87.54 -32.24 -19.50
N GLU A 501 88.19 -32.83 -18.49
CA GLU A 501 89.14 -32.10 -17.63
C GLU A 501 90.05 -31.24 -18.51
N ILE A 502 90.04 -29.92 -18.28
CA ILE A 502 90.70 -28.92 -19.14
C ILE A 502 92.20 -29.19 -19.20
N SER A 503 92.61 -29.97 -20.19
CA SER A 503 93.99 -30.43 -20.34
C SER A 503 94.88 -29.23 -20.61
N LEU A 504 95.84 -28.98 -19.71
CA LEU A 504 96.85 -27.92 -19.83
C LEU A 504 97.76 -28.06 -21.06
N ASN A 505 97.63 -29.16 -21.81
CA ASN A 505 98.31 -29.40 -23.08
C ASN A 505 97.45 -29.14 -24.33
N ASP A 506 96.15 -28.82 -24.19
CA ASP A 506 95.30 -28.47 -25.34
C ASP A 506 95.76 -27.14 -25.99
N PRO A 507 95.81 -27.02 -27.33
CA PRO A 507 96.41 -25.86 -27.98
C PRO A 507 95.66 -24.56 -27.67
N LYS A 508 94.33 -24.61 -27.47
CA LYS A 508 93.52 -23.42 -27.17
C LYS A 508 93.74 -22.96 -25.72
N VAL A 509 93.90 -23.91 -24.80
CA VAL A 509 94.29 -23.62 -23.40
C VAL A 509 95.70 -23.05 -23.34
N ARG A 510 96.64 -23.59 -24.12
CA ARG A 510 97.99 -23.01 -24.28
C ARG A 510 97.98 -21.62 -24.89
N ASP A 511 97.20 -21.36 -25.93
CA ASP A 511 97.06 -20.01 -26.51
C ASP A 511 96.42 -19.03 -25.52
N PHE A 512 95.47 -19.48 -24.69
CA PHE A 512 94.88 -18.66 -23.64
C PHE A 512 95.89 -18.35 -22.52
N ILE A 513 96.67 -19.34 -22.06
CA ILE A 513 97.74 -19.15 -21.08
C ILE A 513 98.90 -18.32 -21.66
N ALA A 514 99.23 -18.46 -22.94
CA ALA A 514 100.24 -17.63 -23.60
C ALA A 514 99.78 -16.16 -23.75
N ARG A 515 98.47 -15.93 -23.92
CA ARG A 515 97.89 -14.57 -24.03
C ARG A 515 97.59 -13.90 -22.69
N TYR A 516 97.34 -14.66 -21.62
CA TYR A 516 96.85 -14.12 -20.34
C TYR A 516 97.50 -14.70 -19.06
N GLY A 517 98.44 -15.65 -19.20
CA GLY A 517 98.93 -16.51 -18.10
C GLY A 517 100.27 -16.16 -17.46
N THR A 518 100.94 -15.07 -17.84
CA THR A 518 102.08 -14.51 -17.07
C THR A 518 101.78 -13.11 -16.56
N LYS A 519 101.61 -13.00 -15.23
CA LYS A 519 101.66 -11.74 -14.47
C LYS A 519 102.91 -11.76 -13.58
N LYS A 520 103.65 -10.65 -13.61
CA LYS A 520 104.98 -10.39 -13.00
C LYS A 520 106.15 -11.05 -13.72
#